data_AF-A0A9E0D660-F1
#
_entry.id   AF-A0A9E0D660-F1
#
_cell.length_a   1.000
_cell.length_b   1.000
_cell.length_c   1.000
_cell.angle_alpha   90.00
_cell.angle_beta   90.00
_cell.angle_gamma   90.00
#
_symmetry.space_group_name_H-M   'P 1'
#
loop_
_entity.id
_entity.type
_entity.pdbx_description
1 polymer ?
#
loop_
_entity_poly.entity_id
_entity_poly.type
_entity_poly.pdbx_seq_one_letter_code
_entity_poly.pdbx_strand_id
1 'polypeptide(L)' 'MNTSLNWIKAMVPGLECTDQEFRDAMTLSGTKVECFNAFDKNLDKIVVGQILSVERHPDADKLVICQVNV' A
#
# COMPACT_ATOMS: atom_id res chain seq x y z
N MET A 1 8.95 9.51 -11.35
CA MET A 1 9.10 8.05 -11.14
C MET A 1 8.55 7.74 -9.76
N ASN A 2 7.70 6.71 -9.64
CA ASN A 2 7.12 6.33 -8.35
C ASN A 2 7.70 5.00 -7.92
N THR A 3 8.37 4.96 -6.76
CA THR A 3 9.06 3.77 -6.25
C THR A 3 8.72 3.59 -4.78
N SER A 4 8.52 2.34 -4.35
CA SER A 4 8.26 2.02 -2.95
C SER A 4 9.52 2.22 -2.10
N LEU A 5 9.40 2.98 -1.00
CA LEU A 5 10.49 3.16 -0.05
C LEU A 5 10.91 1.82 0.58
N ASN A 6 9.96 0.90 0.83
CA ASN A 6 10.25 -0.44 1.35
C ASN A 6 11.13 -1.24 0.39
N TRP A 7 10.93 -1.07 -0.93
CA TRP A 7 11.76 -1.76 -1.91
C TRP A 7 13.19 -1.21 -1.93
N ILE A 8 13.34 0.10 -1.82
CA ILE A 8 14.66 0.76 -1.71
C ILE A 8 15.39 0.30 -0.44
N LYS A 9 14.70 0.25 0.70
CA LYS A 9 15.23 -0.27 1.97
C LYS A 9 15.67 -1.74 1.85
N ALA A 10 14.93 -2.57 1.11
CA ALA A 10 15.33 -3.96 0.88
C ALA A 10 16.58 -4.11 0.00
N MET A 11 16.83 -3.18 -0.92
CA MET A 11 18.02 -3.19 -1.79
C MET A 11 19.26 -2.59 -1.12
N VAL A 12 19.08 -1.74 -0.09
CA VAL A 12 20.17 -1.09 0.64
C VAL A 12 20.09 -1.47 2.12
N PRO A 13 20.73 -2.58 2.52
CA PRO A 13 20.72 -3.02 3.91
C PRO A 13 21.37 -1.96 4.82
N GLY A 14 20.69 -1.61 5.92
CA GLY A 14 21.15 -0.61 6.90
C GLY A 14 20.67 0.82 6.64
N LEU A 15 19.81 1.03 5.64
CA LEU A 15 19.17 2.34 5.40
C LEU A 15 18.03 2.59 6.41
N GLU A 16 18.42 3.09 7.59
CA GLU A 16 17.49 3.58 8.61
C GLU A 16 17.31 5.10 8.45
N CYS A 17 16.17 5.50 7.88
CA CYS A 17 15.78 6.90 7.78
C CYS A 17 14.25 7.03 7.82
N THR A 18 13.79 8.17 8.32
CA THR A 18 12.39 8.58 8.22
C THR A 18 12.05 8.98 6.79
N ASP A 19 10.77 8.92 6.45
CA ASP A 19 10.29 9.31 5.12
C ASP A 19 10.70 10.75 4.76
N GLN A 20 10.72 11.65 5.74
CA GLN A 20 11.10 13.03 5.54
C GLN A 20 12.60 13.17 5.24
N GLU A 21 13.46 12.55 6.05
CA GLU A 21 14.91 12.57 5.85
C GLU A 21 15.31 11.97 4.50
N PHE A 22 14.65 10.89 4.08
CA PHE A 22 14.89 10.29 2.77
C PHE A 22 14.59 11.28 1.63
N ARG A 23 13.46 11.99 1.71
CA ARG A 23 13.06 12.97 0.68
C ARG A 23 14.01 14.16 0.61
N ASP A 24 14.44 14.63 1.77
CA ASP A 24 15.37 15.76 1.86
C ASP A 24 16.75 15.35 1.34
N ALA A 25 17.25 14.18 1.70
CA ALA A 25 18.51 13.64 1.18
C ALA A 25 18.48 13.42 -0.33
N MET A 26 17.38 12.86 -0.86
CA MET A 26 17.20 12.69 -2.30
C MET A 26 17.20 14.04 -3.03
N THR A 27 16.48 15.04 -2.50
CA THR A 27 16.44 16.38 -3.08
C THR A 27 17.82 17.05 -3.06
N LEU A 28 18.56 16.91 -1.95
CA LEU A 28 19.93 17.42 -1.80
C LEU A 28 20.95 16.71 -2.71
N SER A 29 20.74 15.42 -3.01
CA SER A 29 21.57 14.66 -3.96
C SER A 29 21.36 15.07 -5.43
N GLY A 30 20.43 16.00 -5.70
CA GLY A 30 20.08 16.47 -7.04
C GLY A 30 18.86 15.77 -7.64
N THR A 31 18.26 14.80 -6.95
CA THR A 31 17.05 14.10 -7.39
C THR A 31 15.83 14.68 -6.69
N LYS A 32 15.16 15.64 -7.32
CA LYS A 32 13.97 16.28 -6.76
C LYS A 32 12.86 15.27 -6.46
N VAL A 33 12.39 15.24 -5.22
CA VAL A 33 11.19 14.48 -4.84
C VAL A 33 9.96 15.37 -4.93
N GLU A 34 9.04 15.03 -5.84
CA GLU A 34 7.84 15.85 -6.07
C GLU A 34 6.73 15.54 -5.06
N CYS A 35 6.45 14.25 -4.82
CA CYS A 35 5.33 13.81 -3.99
C CYS A 35 5.73 12.59 -3.13
N PHE A 36 5.07 12.45 -1.99
CA PHE A 36 5.13 11.26 -1.14
C PHE A 36 3.72 10.89 -0.68
N ASN A 37 3.35 9.64 -0.93
CA ASN A 37 2.03 9.12 -0.61
C ASN A 37 2.17 7.95 0.36
N ALA A 38 1.62 8.12 1.57
CA ALA A 38 1.45 7.03 2.51
C ALA A 38 0.07 6.40 2.26
N PHE A 39 0.05 5.12 1.87
CA PHE A 39 -1.16 4.39 1.47
C PHE A 39 -1.94 3.78 2.66
N ASP A 40 -1.37 3.84 3.85
CA ASP A 40 -1.87 3.24 5.10
C ASP A 40 -2.62 4.24 6.00
N LYS A 41 -2.75 5.50 5.58
CA LYS A 41 -3.41 6.54 6.38
C LYS A 41 -4.86 6.14 6.70
N ASN A 42 -5.15 6.02 8.00
CA ASN A 42 -6.48 5.78 8.58
C ASN A 42 -7.12 4.43 8.27
N LEU A 43 -6.34 3.40 7.94
CA LEU A 43 -6.85 2.03 7.77
C LEU A 43 -6.69 1.26 9.09
N ASP A 44 -7.81 0.83 9.68
CA ASP A 44 -7.84 0.02 10.90
C ASP A 44 -8.58 -1.30 10.62
N LYS A 45 -8.11 -2.41 11.19
CA LYS A 45 -8.73 -3.76 11.11
C LYS A 45 -8.84 -4.39 9.71
N ILE A 46 -7.91 -4.10 8.81
CA ILE A 46 -7.82 -4.82 7.52
C ILE A 46 -7.10 -6.16 7.73
N VAL A 47 -7.74 -7.24 7.33
CA VAL A 47 -7.25 -8.61 7.44
C VAL A 47 -7.45 -9.36 6.13
N VAL A 48 -6.63 -10.37 5.89
CA VAL A 48 -6.72 -11.21 4.69
C VAL A 48 -7.77 -12.29 4.93
N GLY A 49 -8.83 -12.31 4.12
CA GLY A 49 -9.85 -13.35 4.15
C GLY A 49 -9.86 -14.19 2.86
N GLN A 50 -10.19 -15.48 2.99
CA GLN A 50 -10.36 -16.40 1.87
C GLN A 50 -11.84 -16.50 1.48
N ILE A 51 -12.15 -16.34 0.20
CA ILE A 51 -13.51 -16.54 -0.33
C ILE A 51 -13.82 -18.05 -0.38
N LEU A 52 -14.91 -18.46 0.25
CA LEU A 52 -15.42 -19.83 0.26
C LEU A 52 -16.47 -20.08 -0.83
N SER A 53 -17.38 -19.13 -1.07
CA SER A 53 -18.39 -19.22 -2.12
C SER A 53 -18.76 -17.85 -2.68
N VAL A 54 -19.26 -17.83 -3.92
CA VAL A 54 -19.72 -16.62 -4.62
C VAL A 54 -21.04 -16.92 -5.32
N GLU A 55 -22.09 -16.18 -4.99
CA GLU A 55 -23.44 -16.33 -5.55
C GLU A 55 -23.95 -15.00 -6.10
N ARG A 56 -24.80 -15.00 -7.12
CA ARG A 56 -25.40 -13.77 -7.65
C ARG A 56 -26.45 -13.23 -6.69
N HIS A 57 -26.46 -11.92 -6.48
CA HIS A 57 -27.47 -11.28 -5.65
C HIS A 57 -28.85 -11.39 -6.33
N PRO A 58 -29.91 -11.84 -5.62
CA PRO A 58 -31.23 -12.07 -6.21
C PRO A 58 -31.86 -10.79 -6.80
N ASP A 59 -31.62 -9.64 -6.16
CA ASP A 59 -32.25 -8.36 -6.55
C ASP A 59 -31.30 -7.36 -7.25
N ALA A 60 -30.07 -7.75 -7.60
CA ALA A 60 -29.11 -6.82 -8.19
C ALA A 60 -28.13 -7.47 -9.16
N ASP A 61 -28.23 -7.16 -10.45
CA ASP A 61 -27.44 -7.75 -11.54
C ASP A 61 -25.92 -7.52 -11.44
N LYS A 62 -25.49 -6.51 -10.67
CA LYS A 62 -24.07 -6.13 -10.52
C LYS A 62 -23.48 -6.53 -9.17
N LEU A 63 -24.24 -7.15 -8.28
CA LEU A 63 -23.78 -7.55 -6.95
C LEU A 63 -23.64 -9.06 -6.83
N VAL A 64 -22.68 -9.47 -6.00
CA VAL A 64 -22.42 -10.85 -5.64
C VAL A 64 -22.37 -10.99 -4.13
N ILE A 65 -22.88 -12.10 -3.62
CA ILE A 65 -22.83 -12.47 -2.21
C ILE A 65 -21.63 -13.42 -2.06
N CYS A 66 -20.66 -13.05 -1.23
CA CYS A 66 -19.47 -13.86 -0.96
C CYS A 66 -19.49 -14.35 0.50
N GLN A 67 -19.31 -15.65 0.71
CA GLN A 67 -18.95 -16.18 2.03
C GLN A 67 -17.42 -16.11 2.17
N VAL A 68 -16.94 -15.47 3.22
CA VAL A 68 -15.50 -15.22 3.43
C VAL A 68 -15.08 -15.79 4.79
N ASN A 69 -14.01 -16.58 4.79
CA ASN A 69 -13.30 -17.00 5.99
C ASN A 69 -12.23 -15.97 6.31
N VAL A 70 -12.33 -15.31 7.47
CA VAL A 70 -11.41 -14.27 7.94
C VAL A 70 -10.47 -14.84 8.99
#